data_AF-A0A5J4PNZ0-F1
#
_entry.id   AF-A0A5J4PNZ0-F1
#
_cell.length_a   1.000
_cell.length_b   1.000
_cell.length_c   1.000
_cell.angle_alpha   90.00
_cell.angle_beta   90.00
_cell.angle_gamma   90.00
#
_symmetry.space_group_name_H-M   'P 1'
#
loop_
_entity.id
_entity.type
_entity.pdbx_description
1 polymer ?
#
loop_
_entity_poly.entity_id
_entity_poly.type
_entity_poly.pdbx_seq_one_letter_code
_entity_poly.pdbx_strand_id
1 'polypeptide(L)'
;PYQIVNDKAGNVTEIKLLGKPGETYQVRLESHAKDFKTVTIASESKQALLSGKPVTISFPGKKIADDYHRKLAVMKESDIPDDAEALYYASCFAADNNALEVRSLYRSGLTTIPQVQKARDAFFNQQNFRNKEVWDKYLFDGDPETAFSIHMINGEQRINGRSAFMLDLGENIHLDKLIIRTNNAYSLAPLNVGGSQSYISSDLKNWKKISFPSDVVSEIDVSREESFRYFRFDPCPIQLTEVEGYRGGVKVDRFKWHATNLFRPYHSNLKTKKAWKSEFTLNHIDKGAYLCVALDGTHGVEGAWVGFKIDGKDVGAPDRAPSFTSNVWESRVEKSSKNYTYDLPLT
;
A
#
# COMPACT_ATOMS: atom_id res chain seq x y z
N PRO A 1 29.80 -4.85 -5.12
CA PRO A 1 28.69 -5.47 -5.87
C PRO A 1 28.54 -4.75 -7.22
N TYR A 2 27.87 -5.31 -8.21
CA TYR A 2 27.67 -4.62 -9.50
C TYR A 2 26.36 -5.05 -10.16
N GLN A 3 25.88 -4.23 -11.09
CA GLN A 3 24.74 -4.51 -11.96
C GLN A 3 25.17 -4.37 -13.42
N ILE A 4 24.84 -5.34 -14.25
CA ILE A 4 25.02 -5.26 -15.70
C ILE A 4 23.94 -4.34 -16.25
N VAL A 5 24.33 -3.28 -16.97
CA VAL A 5 23.40 -2.27 -17.49
C VAL A 5 22.87 -2.67 -18.87
N ASN A 6 23.66 -3.40 -19.65
CA ASN A 6 23.29 -3.86 -20.98
C ASN A 6 23.64 -5.35 -21.16
N ASP A 7 22.62 -6.19 -21.26
CA ASP A 7 22.75 -7.62 -21.58
C ASP A 7 22.13 -7.97 -22.95
N LYS A 8 21.89 -6.98 -23.82
CA LYS A 8 21.47 -7.27 -25.19
C LYS A 8 22.68 -7.80 -25.96
N ALA A 9 22.69 -9.12 -26.16
CA ALA A 9 23.59 -9.88 -27.03
C ALA A 9 25.01 -10.20 -26.50
N GLY A 10 25.18 -10.45 -25.18
CA GLY A 10 26.39 -11.08 -24.64
C GLY A 10 27.65 -10.20 -24.60
N ASN A 11 27.54 -8.91 -24.95
CA ASN A 11 28.63 -7.94 -24.87
C ASN A 11 28.41 -7.02 -23.66
N VAL A 12 28.75 -7.51 -22.47
CA VAL A 12 28.73 -6.71 -21.24
C VAL A 12 29.84 -5.66 -21.31
N THR A 13 29.53 -4.50 -21.87
CA THR A 13 30.48 -3.37 -22.01
C THR A 13 30.25 -2.28 -20.97
N GLU A 14 29.12 -2.33 -20.26
CA GLU A 14 28.75 -1.33 -19.26
C GLU A 14 28.21 -2.01 -17.99
N ILE A 15 28.84 -1.68 -16.86
CA ILE A 15 28.41 -2.11 -15.54
C ILE A 15 28.25 -0.91 -14.63
N LYS A 16 27.26 -0.99 -13.74
CA LYS A 16 27.09 -0.07 -12.63
C LYS A 16 27.71 -0.69 -11.39
N LEU A 17 28.80 -0.11 -10.91
CA LEU A 17 29.39 -0.50 -9.63
C LEU A 17 28.47 -0.06 -8.49
N LEU A 18 28.21 -0.97 -7.56
CA LEU A 18 27.39 -0.76 -6.38
C LEU A 18 28.28 -0.86 -5.14
N GLY A 19 28.12 0.09 -4.22
CA GLY A 19 28.87 0.15 -2.97
C GLY A 19 28.13 1.00 -1.95
N LYS A 20 28.40 0.75 -0.66
CA LYS A 20 27.82 1.55 0.43
C LYS A 20 28.45 2.94 0.48
N PRO A 21 27.69 3.99 0.87
CA PRO A 21 28.24 5.33 1.06
C PRO A 21 29.44 5.35 2.01
N GLY A 22 30.49 6.09 1.67
CA GLY A 22 31.70 6.22 2.49
C GLY A 22 32.55 4.96 2.60
N GLU A 23 32.25 3.91 1.82
CA GLU A 23 33.07 2.71 1.73
C GLU A 23 33.94 2.69 0.48
N THR A 24 35.01 1.91 0.58
CA THR A 24 35.98 1.71 -0.48
C THR A 24 36.03 0.23 -0.84
N TYR A 25 36.01 -0.07 -2.14
CA TYR A 25 36.04 -1.43 -2.66
C TYR A 25 37.22 -1.59 -3.62
N GLN A 26 37.84 -2.77 -3.59
CA GLN A 26 38.76 -3.19 -4.65
C GLN A 26 37.95 -3.76 -5.81
N VAL A 27 38.10 -3.17 -6.98
CA VAL A 27 37.48 -3.62 -8.21
C VAL A 27 38.54 -4.30 -9.06
N ARG A 28 38.23 -5.48 -9.57
CA ARG A 28 39.08 -6.24 -10.48
C ARG A 28 38.25 -6.74 -11.65
N LEU A 29 38.87 -6.81 -12.82
CA LEU A 29 38.33 -7.52 -13.96
C LEU A 29 38.78 -8.97 -13.87
N GLU A 30 37.84 -9.87 -13.54
CA GLU A 30 38.05 -11.31 -13.70
C GLU A 30 38.10 -11.65 -15.20
N SER A 31 38.72 -12.77 -15.57
CA SER A 31 38.85 -13.39 -16.92
C SER A 31 38.19 -12.64 -18.08
N HIS A 32 38.92 -12.41 -19.20
CA HIS A 32 38.54 -11.62 -20.40
C HIS A 32 39.12 -10.19 -20.48
N ALA A 33 40.09 -9.83 -19.63
CA ALA A 33 40.79 -8.54 -19.76
C ALA A 33 41.45 -8.31 -21.14
N LYS A 34 41.80 -9.38 -21.87
CA LYS A 34 42.37 -9.32 -23.23
C LYS A 34 41.35 -8.90 -24.30
N ASP A 35 40.06 -9.03 -24.01
CA ASP A 35 38.98 -8.75 -24.96
C ASP A 35 38.60 -7.26 -24.97
N PHE A 36 39.09 -6.50 -23.98
CA PHE A 36 38.85 -5.06 -23.84
C PHE A 36 40.12 -4.26 -24.15
N LYS A 37 40.00 -3.24 -25.01
CA LYS A 37 41.10 -2.31 -25.32
C LYS A 37 41.21 -1.17 -24.30
N THR A 38 40.11 -0.82 -23.65
CA THR A 38 40.02 0.33 -22.74
C THR A 38 39.02 0.05 -21.62
N VAL A 39 39.32 0.51 -20.41
CA VAL A 39 38.37 0.53 -19.28
C VAL A 39 38.32 1.94 -18.72
N THR A 40 37.11 2.44 -18.49
CA THR A 40 36.87 3.72 -17.82
C THR A 40 35.92 3.54 -16.63
N ILE A 41 36.12 4.33 -15.59
CA ILE A 41 35.20 4.44 -14.45
C ILE A 41 34.98 5.93 -14.21
N ALA A 42 33.72 6.38 -14.22
CA ALA A 42 33.35 7.79 -14.13
C ALA A 42 34.13 8.68 -15.12
N SER A 43 34.25 8.22 -16.37
CA SER A 43 35.01 8.87 -17.46
C SER A 43 36.52 8.95 -17.28
N GLU A 44 37.09 8.39 -16.21
CA GLU A 44 38.53 8.30 -16.03
C GLU A 44 39.06 6.94 -16.52
N SER A 45 40.17 6.94 -17.26
CA SER A 45 40.81 5.71 -17.73
C SER A 45 41.45 4.93 -16.58
N LYS A 46 41.17 3.62 -16.49
CA LYS A 46 41.69 2.71 -15.45
C LYS A 46 42.39 1.48 -16.06
N GLN A 47 43.43 1.74 -16.86
CA GLN A 47 44.20 0.72 -17.59
C GLN A 47 44.78 -0.41 -16.72
N ALA A 48 45.03 -0.14 -15.43
CA ALA A 48 45.49 -1.15 -14.48
C ALA A 48 44.56 -2.38 -14.42
N LEU A 49 43.25 -2.19 -14.61
CA LEU A 49 42.27 -3.29 -14.63
C LEU A 49 42.50 -4.26 -15.79
N LEU A 50 42.96 -3.79 -16.96
CA LEU A 50 43.29 -4.65 -18.11
C LEU A 50 44.49 -5.56 -17.85
N SER A 51 45.39 -5.14 -16.96
CA SER A 51 46.51 -5.97 -16.49
C SER A 51 46.14 -6.90 -15.33
N GLY A 52 44.85 -7.00 -14.98
CA GLY A 52 44.34 -7.80 -13.88
C GLY A 52 44.63 -7.24 -12.49
N LYS A 53 45.20 -6.02 -12.40
CA LYS A 53 45.49 -5.35 -11.14
C LYS A 53 44.22 -4.69 -10.59
N PRO A 54 43.91 -4.86 -9.30
CA PRO A 54 42.75 -4.23 -8.70
C PRO A 54 42.92 -2.70 -8.65
N VAL A 55 41.81 -1.99 -8.77
CA VAL A 55 41.71 -0.55 -8.56
C VAL A 55 40.77 -0.28 -7.40
N THR A 56 41.20 0.63 -6.53
CA THR A 56 40.45 1.07 -5.38
C THR A 56 39.44 2.14 -5.78
N ILE A 57 38.16 1.90 -5.53
CA ILE A 57 37.06 2.83 -5.81
C ILE A 57 36.40 3.21 -4.50
N SER A 58 36.23 4.51 -4.28
CA SER A 58 35.57 5.06 -3.09
C SER A 58 34.19 5.57 -3.48
N PHE A 59 33.18 5.20 -2.69
CA PHE A 59 31.82 5.64 -2.88
C PHE A 59 31.55 6.87 -2.02
N PRO A 60 31.00 7.96 -2.59
CA PRO A 60 30.74 9.18 -1.86
C PRO A 60 29.71 8.98 -0.74
N GLY A 61 29.73 9.87 0.25
CA GLY A 61 28.79 9.88 1.37
C GLY A 61 29.42 9.45 2.68
N LYS A 62 28.62 9.47 3.76
CA LYS A 62 29.07 9.11 5.10
C LYS A 62 28.96 7.60 5.29
N LYS A 63 30.01 6.99 5.84
CA LYS A 63 29.99 5.58 6.21
C LYS A 63 28.84 5.32 7.19
N ILE A 64 27.96 4.39 6.83
CA ILE A 64 26.86 3.94 7.67
C ILE A 64 27.44 2.95 8.67
N ALA A 65 27.19 3.19 9.96
CA ALA A 65 27.75 2.35 11.03
C ALA A 65 27.04 1.00 11.15
N ASP A 66 25.73 0.99 10.91
CA ASP A 66 24.88 -0.18 11.07
C ASP A 66 24.76 -1.00 9.78
N ASP A 67 24.46 -2.30 9.94
CA ASP A 67 24.10 -3.15 8.81
C ASP A 67 22.78 -2.71 8.15
N TYR A 68 22.76 -2.80 6.81
CA TYR A 68 21.61 -2.41 5.99
C TYR A 68 20.38 -3.31 6.23
N HIS A 69 20.60 -4.56 6.66
CA HIS A 69 19.56 -5.48 7.13
C HIS A 69 19.92 -5.93 8.54
N ARG A 70 19.10 -5.52 9.52
CA ARG A 70 19.33 -5.83 10.93
C ARG A 70 18.02 -5.90 11.70
N LYS A 71 18.02 -6.67 12.78
CA LYS A 71 16.91 -6.69 13.74
C LYS A 71 16.97 -5.42 14.60
N LEU A 72 15.90 -4.63 14.57
CA LEU A 72 15.84 -3.35 15.29
C LEU A 72 15.32 -3.52 16.73
N ALA A 73 14.30 -4.35 16.93
CA ALA A 73 13.70 -4.55 18.24
C ALA A 73 13.04 -5.92 18.37
N VAL A 74 12.68 -6.26 19.61
CA VAL A 74 11.74 -7.32 19.97
C VAL A 74 10.59 -6.66 20.71
N MET A 75 9.36 -6.83 20.22
CA MET A 75 8.19 -6.32 20.91
C MET A 75 7.96 -7.11 22.20
N LYS A 76 7.58 -6.41 23.26
CA LYS A 76 7.23 -7.00 24.57
C LYS A 76 5.76 -6.77 24.85
N GLU A 77 5.11 -7.69 25.56
CA GLU A 77 3.72 -7.54 25.96
C GLU A 77 3.56 -6.23 26.74
N SER A 78 2.48 -5.50 26.48
CA SER A 78 2.18 -4.22 27.10
C SER A 78 0.69 -4.10 27.38
N ASP A 79 0.33 -3.09 28.17
CA ASP A 79 -1.04 -2.64 28.23
C ASP A 79 -1.56 -2.26 26.84
N ILE A 80 -2.87 -2.44 26.64
CA ILE A 80 -3.53 -2.02 25.40
C ILE A 80 -3.48 -0.50 25.36
N PRO A 81 -2.92 0.11 24.29
CA PRO A 81 -2.86 1.56 24.20
C PRO A 81 -4.26 2.15 24.08
N ASP A 82 -4.49 3.30 24.73
CA ASP A 82 -5.78 4.00 24.71
C ASP A 82 -6.25 4.36 23.29
N ASP A 83 -5.31 4.55 22.36
CA ASP A 83 -5.56 4.83 20.95
C ASP A 83 -5.37 3.60 20.03
N ALA A 84 -5.57 2.39 20.55
CA ALA A 84 -5.52 1.15 19.76
C ALA A 84 -6.48 1.18 18.55
N GLU A 85 -7.64 1.83 18.67
CA GLU A 85 -8.60 2.01 17.56
C GLU A 85 -8.00 2.87 16.44
N ALA A 86 -7.34 3.98 16.79
CA ALA A 86 -6.71 4.85 15.81
C ALA A 86 -5.56 4.14 15.08
N LEU A 87 -4.73 3.39 15.82
CA LEU A 87 -3.65 2.59 15.24
C LEU A 87 -4.18 1.48 14.30
N TYR A 88 -5.28 0.83 14.68
CA TYR A 88 -5.94 -0.15 13.83
C TYR A 88 -6.39 0.48 12.51
N TYR A 89 -7.14 1.58 12.61
CA TYR A 89 -7.64 2.27 11.43
C TYR A 89 -6.53 2.89 10.59
N ALA A 90 -5.42 3.36 11.19
CA ALA A 90 -4.26 3.83 10.43
C ALA A 90 -3.79 2.74 9.46
N SER A 91 -3.72 1.49 9.92
CA SER A 91 -3.39 0.35 9.08
C SER A 91 -4.47 0.01 8.07
N CYS A 92 -5.75 0.00 8.45
CA CYS A 92 -6.83 -0.28 7.50
C CYS A 92 -6.93 0.75 6.37
N PHE A 93 -6.76 2.04 6.68
CA PHE A 93 -6.77 3.10 5.66
C PHE A 93 -5.47 3.14 4.87
N ALA A 94 -4.30 2.84 5.44
CA ALA A 94 -3.05 2.81 4.67
C ALA A 94 -2.97 1.62 3.70
N ALA A 95 -3.62 0.52 4.06
CA ALA A 95 -3.63 -0.71 3.30
C ALA A 95 -4.67 -0.69 2.18
N ASP A 96 -4.26 -1.08 0.97
CA ASP A 96 -5.21 -1.48 -0.06
C ASP A 96 -5.60 -2.95 0.08
N ASN A 97 -6.69 -3.31 -0.57
CA ASN A 97 -7.13 -4.69 -0.76
C ASN A 97 -7.44 -4.95 -2.25
N ASN A 98 -6.74 -4.24 -3.13
CA ASN A 98 -6.82 -4.41 -4.57
C ASN A 98 -6.24 -5.76 -5.00
N ALA A 99 -6.48 -6.12 -6.26
CA ALA A 99 -5.84 -7.26 -6.89
C ALA A 99 -4.32 -7.24 -6.73
N LEU A 100 -3.72 -8.43 -6.56
CA LEU A 100 -2.27 -8.56 -6.36
C LEU A 100 -1.48 -8.03 -7.58
N GLU A 101 -2.07 -8.11 -8.76
CA GLU A 101 -1.59 -7.55 -10.02
C GLU A 101 -1.50 -6.01 -9.95
N VAL A 102 -2.53 -5.36 -9.39
CA VAL A 102 -2.58 -3.90 -9.17
C VAL A 102 -1.53 -3.49 -8.14
N ARG A 103 -1.45 -4.20 -7.02
CA ARG A 103 -0.40 -3.96 -6.00
C ARG A 103 1.00 -4.12 -6.59
N SER A 104 1.19 -5.12 -7.45
CA SER A 104 2.47 -5.34 -8.15
C SER A 104 2.77 -4.23 -9.17
N LEU A 105 1.75 -3.74 -9.89
CA LEU A 105 1.87 -2.57 -10.75
C LEU A 105 2.39 -1.36 -9.95
N TYR A 106 1.74 -1.03 -8.83
CA TYR A 106 2.16 0.11 -8.00
C TYR A 106 3.56 -0.04 -7.42
N ARG A 107 3.90 -1.22 -6.87
CA ARG A 107 5.25 -1.50 -6.36
C ARG A 107 6.33 -1.41 -7.43
N SER A 108 6.01 -1.81 -8.67
CA SER A 108 6.95 -1.73 -9.79
C SER A 108 7.15 -0.32 -10.35
N GLY A 109 6.25 0.62 -10.02
CA GLY A 109 6.31 2.01 -10.47
C GLY A 109 6.18 2.20 -11.98
N LEU A 110 6.43 3.44 -12.41
CA LEU A 110 6.40 3.83 -13.83
C LEU A 110 7.50 3.12 -14.62
N THR A 111 7.23 2.83 -15.89
CA THR A 111 8.21 2.24 -16.81
C THR A 111 8.45 3.17 -17.99
N THR A 112 9.71 3.30 -18.41
CA THR A 112 10.08 4.00 -19.64
C THR A 112 10.19 3.05 -20.84
N ILE A 113 10.02 1.73 -20.63
CA ILE A 113 10.11 0.72 -21.67
C ILE A 113 8.73 0.59 -22.35
N PRO A 114 8.56 1.02 -23.61
CA PRO A 114 7.23 1.08 -24.24
C PRO A 114 6.54 -0.28 -24.34
N GLN A 115 7.29 -1.37 -24.50
CA GLN A 115 6.75 -2.73 -24.56
C GLN A 115 6.15 -3.15 -23.20
N VAL A 116 6.79 -2.76 -22.09
CA VAL A 116 6.28 -3.04 -20.74
C VAL A 116 5.01 -2.22 -20.51
N GLN A 117 4.98 -0.95 -20.93
CA GLN A 117 3.77 -0.13 -20.82
C GLN A 117 2.62 -0.73 -21.65
N LYS A 118 2.86 -1.12 -22.91
CA LYS A 118 1.85 -1.76 -23.76
C LYS A 118 1.31 -3.06 -23.17
N ALA A 119 2.17 -3.88 -22.54
CA ALA A 119 1.74 -5.11 -21.88
C ALA A 119 0.86 -4.82 -20.64
N ARG A 120 1.23 -3.82 -19.84
CA ARG A 120 0.40 -3.34 -18.71
C ARG A 120 -0.94 -2.83 -19.21
N ASP A 121 -0.95 -1.98 -20.23
CA ASP A 121 -2.18 -1.42 -20.80
C ASP A 121 -3.09 -2.54 -21.33
N ALA A 122 -2.53 -3.52 -22.04
CA ALA A 122 -3.28 -4.67 -22.56
C ALA A 122 -3.92 -5.50 -21.42
N PHE A 123 -3.19 -5.73 -20.33
CA PHE A 123 -3.68 -6.51 -19.18
C PHE A 123 -4.70 -5.75 -18.31
N PHE A 124 -4.52 -4.46 -18.08
CA PHE A 124 -5.38 -3.68 -17.19
C PHE A 124 -6.58 -3.03 -17.89
N ASN A 125 -6.56 -2.91 -19.22
CA ASN A 125 -7.68 -2.38 -20.00
C ASN A 125 -8.57 -3.45 -20.66
N GLN A 126 -8.21 -4.73 -20.59
CA GLN A 126 -9.09 -5.81 -21.05
C GLN A 126 -10.40 -5.84 -20.24
N GLN A 127 -11.50 -6.13 -20.93
CA GLN A 127 -12.84 -6.12 -20.35
C GLN A 127 -12.99 -7.11 -19.19
N ASN A 128 -12.36 -8.28 -19.29
CA ASN A 128 -12.39 -9.28 -18.23
C ASN A 128 -11.84 -8.70 -16.91
N PHE A 129 -10.73 -7.96 -16.93
CA PHE A 129 -10.13 -7.29 -15.77
C PHE A 129 -11.08 -6.28 -15.14
N ARG A 130 -11.64 -5.40 -15.98
CA ARG A 130 -12.63 -4.40 -15.54
C ARG A 130 -13.86 -5.06 -14.89
N ASN A 131 -14.40 -6.11 -15.52
CA ASN A 131 -15.57 -6.85 -15.02
C ASN A 131 -15.36 -7.58 -13.70
N LYS A 132 -14.12 -7.70 -13.20
CA LYS A 132 -13.87 -8.26 -11.87
C LYS A 132 -14.00 -7.24 -10.75
N GLU A 133 -13.94 -5.94 -11.06
CA GLU A 133 -14.25 -4.89 -10.09
C GLU A 133 -13.31 -4.92 -8.86
N VAL A 134 -12.05 -5.32 -9.09
CA VAL A 134 -11.04 -5.62 -8.06
C VAL A 134 -10.02 -4.48 -7.86
N TRP A 135 -10.31 -3.29 -8.38
CA TRP A 135 -9.45 -2.12 -8.30
C TRP A 135 -10.24 -0.89 -7.85
N ASP A 136 -9.90 -0.34 -6.69
CA ASP A 136 -10.55 0.82 -6.09
C ASP A 136 -10.57 2.07 -6.98
N LYS A 137 -9.62 2.21 -7.92
CA LYS A 137 -9.59 3.32 -8.88
C LYS A 137 -10.91 3.51 -9.64
N TYR A 138 -11.66 2.43 -9.84
CA TYR A 138 -12.94 2.44 -10.55
C TYR A 138 -14.00 3.28 -9.83
N LEU A 139 -13.83 3.57 -8.54
CA LEU A 139 -14.70 4.50 -7.81
C LEU A 139 -14.47 5.97 -8.17
N PHE A 140 -13.38 6.28 -8.86
CA PHE A 140 -12.88 7.64 -9.02
C PHE A 140 -12.63 8.03 -10.48
N ASP A 141 -12.87 7.13 -11.43
CA ASP A 141 -12.57 7.35 -12.85
C ASP A 141 -13.69 8.05 -13.64
N GLY A 142 -14.86 8.22 -13.03
CA GLY A 142 -16.00 8.89 -13.65
C GLY A 142 -16.73 8.03 -14.69
N ASP A 143 -16.45 6.72 -14.73
CA ASP A 143 -17.11 5.76 -15.61
C ASP A 143 -18.13 4.94 -14.81
N PRO A 144 -19.45 5.21 -14.96
CA PRO A 144 -20.49 4.50 -14.20
C PRO A 144 -20.61 3.01 -14.56
N GLU A 145 -19.97 2.57 -15.64
CA GLU A 145 -19.92 1.16 -16.05
C GLU A 145 -18.79 0.37 -15.35
N THR A 146 -17.92 1.06 -14.62
CA THR A 146 -16.92 0.41 -13.76
C THR A 146 -17.39 0.37 -12.31
N ALA A 147 -16.82 -0.55 -11.54
CA ALA A 147 -17.19 -0.69 -10.14
C ALA A 147 -16.04 -1.25 -9.30
N PHE A 148 -16.16 -1.10 -7.99
CA PHE A 148 -15.34 -1.76 -7.00
C PHE A 148 -16.22 -2.60 -6.07
N SER A 149 -15.91 -3.89 -6.01
CA SER A 149 -16.76 -4.89 -5.38
C SER A 149 -16.01 -5.75 -4.39
N ILE A 150 -16.75 -6.32 -3.45
CA ILE A 150 -16.31 -7.48 -2.70
C ILE A 150 -16.29 -8.64 -3.69
N HIS A 151 -15.10 -9.16 -4.01
CA HIS A 151 -14.98 -10.20 -5.01
C HIS A 151 -15.61 -11.54 -4.54
N MET A 152 -16.78 -11.89 -5.07
CA MET A 152 -17.54 -13.09 -4.68
C MET A 152 -17.32 -14.30 -5.59
N ILE A 153 -16.76 -14.13 -6.79
CA ILE A 153 -16.67 -15.18 -7.82
C ILE A 153 -15.86 -16.40 -7.35
N ASN A 154 -14.83 -16.17 -6.52
CA ASN A 154 -13.97 -17.22 -5.96
C ASN A 154 -14.26 -17.47 -4.46
N GLY A 155 -15.49 -17.15 -4.04
CA GLY A 155 -15.95 -17.24 -2.66
C GLY A 155 -15.76 -15.94 -1.88
N GLU A 156 -16.54 -15.83 -0.81
CA GLU A 156 -16.56 -14.68 0.11
C GLU A 156 -15.18 -14.45 0.74
N GLN A 157 -14.59 -13.28 0.45
CA GLN A 157 -13.29 -12.90 1.00
C GLN A 157 -13.43 -12.34 2.42
N ARG A 158 -14.56 -11.72 2.76
CA ARG A 158 -14.75 -11.11 4.08
C ARG A 158 -14.64 -12.14 5.20
N ILE A 159 -13.89 -11.79 6.23
CA ILE A 159 -13.80 -12.60 7.44
C ILE A 159 -15.14 -12.49 8.19
N ASN A 160 -15.79 -13.65 8.40
CA ASN A 160 -17.12 -13.75 9.01
C ASN A 160 -18.22 -12.97 8.26
N GLY A 161 -18.08 -12.75 6.95
CA GLY A 161 -19.07 -12.05 6.13
C GLY A 161 -19.26 -10.57 6.48
N ARG A 162 -18.26 -9.95 7.14
CA ARG A 162 -18.33 -8.55 7.58
C ARG A 162 -17.11 -7.77 7.12
N SER A 163 -17.35 -6.54 6.70
CA SER A 163 -16.35 -5.51 6.44
C SER A 163 -17.00 -4.13 6.53
N ALA A 164 -16.16 -3.09 6.51
CA ALA A 164 -16.55 -1.70 6.36
C ALA A 164 -16.02 -1.17 5.03
N PHE A 165 -16.75 -0.23 4.44
CA PHE A 165 -16.18 0.62 3.41
C PHE A 165 -15.36 1.70 4.11
N MET A 166 -14.13 1.90 3.66
CA MET A 166 -13.21 2.90 4.19
C MET A 166 -12.61 3.69 3.04
N LEU A 167 -12.76 5.00 3.07
CA LEU A 167 -12.28 5.97 2.10
C LEU A 167 -11.31 6.93 2.77
N ASP A 168 -10.09 6.99 2.25
CA ASP A 168 -9.14 8.04 2.57
C ASP A 168 -9.12 9.05 1.41
N LEU A 169 -9.33 10.32 1.74
CA LEU A 169 -9.33 11.42 0.78
C LEU A 169 -7.91 11.89 0.43
N GLY A 170 -6.89 11.28 1.04
CA GLY A 170 -5.47 11.57 0.89
C GLY A 170 -4.99 12.73 1.76
N GLU A 171 -5.86 13.70 2.03
CA GLU A 171 -5.59 14.85 2.90
C GLU A 171 -6.88 15.35 3.58
N ASN A 172 -6.74 16.22 4.59
CA ASN A 172 -7.90 16.88 5.19
C ASN A 172 -8.47 17.89 4.21
N ILE A 173 -9.70 17.66 3.76
CA ILE A 173 -10.42 18.53 2.83
C ILE A 173 -11.80 18.91 3.37
N HIS A 174 -12.26 20.10 3.02
CA HIS A 174 -13.63 20.53 3.24
C HIS A 174 -14.51 20.09 2.06
N LEU A 175 -15.63 19.45 2.34
CA LEU A 175 -16.66 19.07 1.36
C LEU A 175 -18.02 19.51 1.88
N ASP A 176 -18.91 19.89 0.97
CA ASP A 176 -20.33 20.08 1.29
C ASP A 176 -21.06 18.73 1.29
N LYS A 177 -20.65 17.84 0.38
CA LYS A 177 -21.35 16.61 0.09
C LYS A 177 -20.42 15.52 -0.40
N LEU A 178 -20.67 14.30 0.06
CA LEU A 178 -20.13 13.06 -0.51
C LEU A 178 -21.29 12.30 -1.17
N ILE A 179 -21.09 11.82 -2.40
CA ILE A 179 -22.04 10.97 -3.11
C ILE A 179 -21.44 9.58 -3.22
N ILE A 180 -22.23 8.56 -2.88
CA ILE A 180 -21.86 7.15 -3.06
C ILE A 180 -22.90 6.50 -3.95
N ARG A 181 -22.45 5.84 -5.02
CA ARG A 181 -23.31 5.22 -6.04
C ARG A 181 -23.14 3.72 -6.08
N THR A 182 -24.24 3.05 -6.38
CA THR A 182 -24.27 1.63 -6.72
C THR A 182 -25.32 1.39 -7.81
N ASN A 183 -25.23 0.27 -8.53
CA ASN A 183 -26.07 0.01 -9.70
C ASN A 183 -27.52 -0.32 -9.37
N ASN A 184 -27.76 -0.95 -8.21
CA ASN A 184 -29.07 -1.42 -7.81
C ASN A 184 -29.12 -1.71 -6.30
N ALA A 185 -30.32 -1.92 -5.78
CA ALA A 185 -30.52 -2.19 -4.35
C ALA A 185 -29.87 -3.50 -3.86
N TYR A 186 -29.63 -4.48 -4.75
CA TYR A 186 -28.91 -5.69 -4.38
C TYR A 186 -27.42 -5.41 -4.12
N SER A 187 -26.80 -4.59 -4.97
CA SER A 187 -25.41 -4.14 -4.80
C SER A 187 -25.20 -3.30 -3.53
N LEU A 188 -26.25 -2.63 -3.03
CA LEU A 188 -26.25 -1.90 -1.76
C LEU A 188 -26.16 -2.83 -0.53
N ALA A 189 -26.62 -4.08 -0.64
CA ALA A 189 -26.65 -5.01 0.48
C ALA A 189 -25.24 -5.20 1.07
N PRO A 190 -25.11 -5.34 2.40
CA PRO A 190 -26.18 -5.51 3.38
C PRO A 190 -26.67 -4.18 4.00
N LEU A 191 -26.36 -3.02 3.41
CA LEU A 191 -27.07 -1.79 3.76
C LEU A 191 -28.52 -1.85 3.24
N ASN A 192 -29.45 -1.39 4.07
CA ASN A 192 -30.86 -1.26 3.70
C ASN A 192 -31.14 0.13 3.15
N VAL A 193 -32.17 0.24 2.31
CA VAL A 193 -32.69 1.53 1.86
C VAL A 193 -33.41 2.25 3.01
N GLY A 194 -33.30 3.58 3.06
CA GLY A 194 -34.09 4.46 3.93
C GLY A 194 -33.28 5.25 4.96
N GLY A 195 -32.12 4.76 5.37
CA GLY A 195 -31.24 5.48 6.29
C GLY A 195 -30.07 4.63 6.80
N SER A 196 -28.89 5.23 6.85
CA SER A 196 -27.68 4.62 7.38
C SER A 196 -26.83 5.63 8.15
N GLN A 197 -25.74 5.16 8.71
CA GLN A 197 -24.76 5.95 9.46
C GLN A 197 -23.38 5.78 8.83
N SER A 198 -22.68 6.90 8.69
CA SER A 198 -21.27 6.95 8.36
C SER A 198 -20.50 7.69 9.45
N TYR A 199 -19.18 7.60 9.38
CA TYR A 199 -18.28 8.22 10.32
C TYR A 199 -17.18 8.94 9.56
N ILE A 200 -16.89 10.17 9.95
CA ILE A 200 -15.77 10.95 9.42
C ILE A 200 -14.76 11.26 10.51
N SER A 201 -13.49 11.40 10.13
CA SER A 201 -12.41 11.79 11.03
C SER A 201 -11.30 12.52 10.29
N SER A 202 -10.64 13.45 10.97
CA SER A 202 -9.42 14.12 10.50
C SER A 202 -8.13 13.49 11.04
N ASP A 203 -8.24 12.63 12.06
CA ASP A 203 -7.11 12.18 12.87
C ASP A 203 -7.17 10.69 13.31
N LEU A 204 -8.20 9.94 12.88
CA LEU A 204 -8.49 8.54 13.24
C LEU A 204 -8.86 8.29 14.71
N LYS A 205 -8.79 9.33 15.55
CA LYS A 205 -9.08 9.27 17.00
C LYS A 205 -10.50 9.75 17.27
N ASN A 206 -10.85 10.87 16.66
CA ASN A 206 -12.13 11.54 16.86
C ASN A 206 -13.03 11.25 15.66
N TRP A 207 -14.04 10.40 15.88
CA TRP A 207 -15.01 10.03 14.85
C TRP A 207 -16.34 10.77 15.06
N LYS A 208 -16.75 11.54 14.06
CA LYS A 208 -18.08 12.17 14.00
C LYS A 208 -19.03 11.29 13.22
N LYS A 209 -20.20 11.02 13.79
CA LYS A 209 -21.25 10.22 13.16
C LYS A 209 -22.13 11.11 12.30
N ILE A 210 -22.34 10.71 11.04
CA ILE A 210 -23.21 11.38 10.08
C ILE A 210 -24.34 10.42 9.70
N SER A 211 -25.58 10.87 9.78
CA SER A 211 -26.74 10.10 9.30
C SER A 211 -27.11 10.55 7.90
N PHE A 212 -27.40 9.59 7.02
CA PHE A 212 -27.70 9.89 5.62
C PHE A 212 -28.78 8.94 5.06
N PRO A 213 -29.57 9.36 4.07
CA PRO A 213 -30.47 8.46 3.35
C PRO A 213 -29.65 7.47 2.54
N SER A 214 -29.81 6.18 2.81
CA SER A 214 -29.21 5.13 2.02
C SER A 214 -30.14 4.73 0.87
N ASP A 215 -29.61 4.80 -0.35
CA ASP A 215 -30.25 4.37 -1.60
C ASP A 215 -29.15 4.06 -2.64
N VAL A 216 -29.54 3.66 -3.85
CA VAL A 216 -28.63 3.44 -4.99
C VAL A 216 -27.74 4.65 -5.29
N VAL A 217 -28.23 5.85 -4.97
CA VAL A 217 -27.45 7.08 -4.88
C VAL A 217 -27.64 7.65 -3.50
N SER A 218 -26.61 7.53 -2.66
CA SER A 218 -26.63 8.05 -1.30
C SER A 218 -25.92 9.40 -1.26
N GLU A 219 -26.66 10.45 -0.90
CA GLU A 219 -26.12 11.80 -0.72
C GLU A 219 -25.88 12.07 0.76
N ILE A 220 -24.62 12.32 1.12
CA ILE A 220 -24.18 12.50 2.50
C ILE A 220 -23.82 13.97 2.68
N ASP A 221 -24.64 14.69 3.42
CA ASP A 221 -24.39 16.10 3.79
C ASP A 221 -23.29 16.18 4.84
N VAL A 222 -22.17 16.80 4.46
CA VAL A 222 -21.01 17.08 5.31
C VAL A 222 -20.68 18.57 5.34
N SER A 223 -21.58 19.43 4.87
CA SER A 223 -21.39 20.89 4.77
C SER A 223 -21.15 21.58 6.10
N ARG A 224 -21.54 20.96 7.21
CA ARG A 224 -21.32 21.46 8.57
C ARG A 224 -19.94 21.13 9.13
N GLU A 225 -19.13 20.39 8.38
CA GLU A 225 -17.86 19.85 8.83
C GLU A 225 -16.71 20.64 8.21
N GLU A 226 -15.80 21.17 9.04
CA GLU A 226 -14.70 22.01 8.57
C GLU A 226 -13.79 21.28 7.58
N SER A 227 -13.16 20.17 8.00
CA SER A 227 -12.41 19.28 7.11
C SER A 227 -12.29 17.91 7.73
N PHE A 228 -12.17 16.89 6.88
CA PHE A 228 -11.88 15.52 7.27
C PHE A 228 -11.06 14.85 6.19
N ARG A 229 -10.42 13.74 6.55
CA ARG A 229 -9.63 12.92 5.63
C ARG A 229 -10.20 11.52 5.48
N TYR A 230 -10.73 10.97 6.57
CA TYR A 230 -11.17 9.60 6.64
C TYR A 230 -12.68 9.57 6.68
N PHE A 231 -13.26 8.71 5.86
CA PHE A 231 -14.68 8.41 5.84
C PHE A 231 -14.87 6.90 5.90
N ARG A 232 -15.81 6.42 6.69
CA ARG A 232 -16.17 5.01 6.73
C ARG A 232 -17.65 4.81 7.00
N PHE A 233 -18.16 3.67 6.56
CA PHE A 233 -19.43 3.16 7.03
C PHE A 233 -19.41 1.64 7.02
N ASP A 234 -20.24 1.07 7.87
CA ASP A 234 -20.38 -0.36 8.05
C ASP A 234 -21.85 -0.71 8.23
N PRO A 235 -22.30 -1.86 7.69
CA PRO A 235 -21.53 -2.80 6.88
C PRO A 235 -21.22 -2.30 5.45
N CYS A 236 -20.16 -2.83 4.83
CA CYS A 236 -19.77 -2.52 3.46
C CYS A 236 -20.75 -3.11 2.42
N PRO A 237 -21.22 -2.31 1.43
CA PRO A 237 -21.97 -2.77 0.27
C PRO A 237 -21.17 -3.79 -0.55
N ILE A 238 -21.88 -4.65 -1.27
CA ILE A 238 -21.28 -5.63 -2.18
C ILE A 238 -20.51 -4.93 -3.31
N GLN A 239 -21.08 -3.87 -3.87
CA GLN A 239 -20.55 -3.19 -5.04
C GLN A 239 -20.87 -1.70 -4.99
N LEU A 240 -19.87 -0.88 -5.31
CA LEU A 240 -20.00 0.57 -5.50
C LEU A 240 -19.46 0.93 -6.88
N THR A 241 -20.11 1.86 -7.58
CA THR A 241 -19.67 2.32 -8.90
C THR A 241 -18.86 3.59 -8.82
N GLU A 242 -19.28 4.55 -8.00
CA GLU A 242 -18.63 5.86 -7.95
C GLU A 242 -18.70 6.46 -6.55
N VAL A 243 -17.64 7.19 -6.17
CA VAL A 243 -17.61 8.04 -4.98
C VAL A 243 -17.18 9.45 -5.38
N GLU A 244 -18.04 10.44 -5.15
CA GLU A 244 -17.84 11.82 -5.58
C GLU A 244 -17.84 12.77 -4.38
N GLY A 245 -16.98 13.80 -4.38
CA GLY A 245 -17.03 14.89 -3.41
C GLY A 245 -17.36 16.21 -4.09
N TYR A 246 -18.15 17.05 -3.44
CA TYR A 246 -18.50 18.38 -3.94
C TYR A 246 -18.18 19.47 -2.91
N ARG A 247 -17.71 20.62 -3.39
CA ARG A 247 -17.50 21.85 -2.61
C ARG A 247 -17.93 23.05 -3.45
N GLY A 248 -18.80 23.89 -2.91
CA GLY A 248 -19.42 25.02 -3.63
C GLY A 248 -20.18 24.57 -4.88
N GLY A 249 -20.76 23.37 -4.89
CA GLY A 249 -21.41 22.78 -6.06
C GLY A 249 -20.45 22.24 -7.15
N VAL A 250 -19.13 22.33 -6.93
CA VAL A 250 -18.11 21.83 -7.88
C VAL A 250 -17.55 20.50 -7.40
N LYS A 251 -17.48 19.52 -8.30
CA LYS A 251 -16.84 18.23 -8.02
C LYS A 251 -15.34 18.44 -7.74
N VAL A 252 -14.83 17.89 -6.64
CA VAL A 252 -13.41 18.00 -6.29
C VAL A 252 -12.55 17.00 -7.08
N ASP A 253 -11.25 17.27 -7.16
CA ASP A 253 -10.28 16.28 -7.63
C ASP A 253 -10.17 15.12 -6.63
N ARG A 254 -10.11 13.90 -7.15
CA ARG A 254 -10.10 12.64 -6.40
C ARG A 254 -8.85 11.82 -6.67
N PHE A 255 -7.84 12.39 -7.32
CA PHE A 255 -6.61 11.68 -7.66
C PHE A 255 -5.86 11.09 -6.45
N LYS A 256 -5.98 11.73 -5.28
CA LYS A 256 -5.39 11.24 -4.02
C LYS A 256 -6.28 10.28 -3.23
N TRP A 257 -7.50 10.02 -3.70
CA TRP A 257 -8.46 9.22 -2.96
C TRP A 257 -8.17 7.74 -3.18
N HIS A 258 -8.36 6.96 -2.13
CA HIS A 258 -8.24 5.51 -2.18
C HIS A 258 -9.24 4.85 -1.24
N ALA A 259 -9.63 3.63 -1.55
CA ALA A 259 -10.64 2.91 -0.78
C ALA A 259 -10.29 1.44 -0.54
N THR A 260 -10.91 0.90 0.51
CA THR A 260 -10.87 -0.53 0.84
C THR A 260 -12.23 -0.99 1.34
N ASN A 261 -12.55 -2.25 1.09
CA ASN A 261 -13.89 -2.83 1.30
C ASN A 261 -13.87 -4.19 2.02
N LEU A 262 -12.71 -4.69 2.47
CA LEU A 262 -12.57 -6.00 3.12
C LEU A 262 -12.20 -5.93 4.61
N PHE A 263 -11.70 -4.80 5.11
CA PHE A 263 -11.35 -4.67 6.53
C PHE A 263 -12.59 -4.60 7.42
N ARG A 264 -12.49 -5.21 8.60
CA ARG A 264 -13.57 -5.21 9.59
C ARG A 264 -13.57 -3.89 10.37
N PRO A 265 -14.73 -3.40 10.81
CA PRO A 265 -14.77 -2.26 11.73
C PRO A 265 -14.31 -2.66 13.15
N TYR A 266 -13.76 -1.69 13.89
CA TYR A 266 -13.29 -1.85 15.26
C TYR A 266 -14.46 -1.79 16.26
N HIS A 267 -15.22 -2.89 16.41
CA HIS A 267 -16.33 -3.00 17.37
C HIS A 267 -16.02 -3.95 18.53
N SER A 268 -16.86 -3.94 19.57
CA SER A 268 -16.70 -4.69 20.84
C SER A 268 -16.18 -6.13 20.70
N ASN A 269 -16.69 -6.91 19.74
CA ASN A 269 -16.28 -8.31 19.52
C ASN A 269 -14.96 -8.48 18.76
N LEU A 270 -14.45 -7.40 18.16
CA LEU A 270 -13.23 -7.33 17.35
C LEU A 270 -12.20 -6.35 17.94
N LYS A 271 -12.41 -5.89 19.18
CA LYS A 271 -11.45 -5.02 19.87
C LYS A 271 -10.17 -5.76 20.19
N THR A 272 -9.09 -4.98 20.27
CA THR A 272 -7.78 -5.45 20.73
C THR A 272 -7.92 -6.09 22.11
N LYS A 273 -7.37 -7.31 22.24
CA LYS A 273 -7.39 -8.06 23.51
C LYS A 273 -6.03 -8.12 24.20
N LYS A 274 -4.96 -7.91 23.43
CA LYS A 274 -3.57 -7.92 23.87
C LYS A 274 -2.77 -6.99 22.97
N ALA A 275 -1.71 -6.41 23.53
CA ALA A 275 -0.80 -5.54 22.79
C ALA A 275 0.65 -5.93 23.08
N TRP A 276 1.50 -5.69 22.08
CA TRP A 276 2.94 -5.76 22.22
C TRP A 276 3.53 -4.49 21.64
N LYS A 277 4.59 -3.99 22.28
CA LYS A 277 5.20 -2.71 21.95
C LYS A 277 6.71 -2.82 21.94
N SER A 278 7.33 -2.08 21.03
CA SER A 278 8.75 -1.73 21.05
C SER A 278 8.91 -0.29 20.57
N GLU A 279 9.95 0.38 21.05
CA GLU A 279 10.35 1.72 20.60
C GLU A 279 11.82 1.68 20.22
N PHE A 280 12.17 2.41 19.16
CA PHE A 280 13.53 2.55 18.68
C PHE A 280 13.66 3.83 17.87
N THR A 281 14.89 4.27 17.63
CA THR A 281 15.19 5.43 16.80
C THR A 281 16.11 5.01 15.65
N LEU A 282 15.80 5.46 14.44
CA LEU A 282 16.66 5.26 13.28
C LEU A 282 17.48 6.52 13.04
N ASN A 283 18.80 6.40 13.12
CA ASN A 283 19.72 7.52 12.86
C ASN A 283 19.99 7.73 11.36
N HIS A 284 19.59 6.77 10.53
CA HIS A 284 19.80 6.77 9.08
C HIS A 284 18.74 5.91 8.40
N ILE A 285 18.23 6.38 7.27
CA ILE A 285 17.25 5.69 6.43
C ILE A 285 17.79 5.68 5.01
N ASP A 286 18.08 4.49 4.48
CA ASP A 286 18.49 4.33 3.09
C ASP A 286 17.30 4.51 2.14
N LYS A 287 17.57 5.00 0.93
CA LYS A 287 16.54 5.14 -0.10
C LYS A 287 15.92 3.76 -0.40
N GLY A 288 14.59 3.67 -0.25
CA GLY A 288 13.85 2.43 -0.47
C GLY A 288 13.92 1.45 0.71
N ALA A 289 14.42 1.89 1.88
CA ALA A 289 14.34 1.11 3.10
C ALA A 289 12.88 0.91 3.52
N TYR A 290 12.63 -0.19 4.21
CA TYR A 290 11.33 -0.52 4.78
C TYR A 290 11.52 -1.28 6.09
N LEU A 291 10.55 -1.17 6.99
CA LEU A 291 10.49 -1.95 8.21
C LEU A 291 9.66 -3.20 7.97
N CYS A 292 10.22 -4.36 8.30
CA CYS A 292 9.48 -5.61 8.37
C CYS A 292 9.09 -5.88 9.82
N VAL A 293 7.80 -6.01 10.10
CA VAL A 293 7.29 -6.44 11.40
C VAL A 293 6.73 -7.85 11.26
N ALA A 294 7.52 -8.83 11.68
CA ALA A 294 7.13 -10.23 11.70
C ALA A 294 6.35 -10.56 12.99
N LEU A 295 5.13 -11.03 12.83
CA LEU A 295 4.26 -11.53 13.90
C LEU A 295 4.32 -13.05 13.92
N ASP A 296 5.26 -13.61 14.67
CA ASP A 296 5.39 -15.06 14.83
C ASP A 296 4.30 -15.64 15.74
N GLY A 297 3.80 -16.83 15.41
CA GLY A 297 2.80 -17.56 16.17
C GLY A 297 1.39 -17.52 15.58
N THR A 298 0.43 -18.06 16.33
CA THR A 298 -0.98 -18.16 15.91
C THR A 298 -1.81 -17.05 16.53
N HIS A 299 -2.41 -16.23 15.68
CA HIS A 299 -3.24 -15.08 16.07
C HIS A 299 -4.68 -15.17 15.52
N GLY A 300 -4.99 -16.18 14.70
CA GLY A 300 -6.27 -16.25 13.99
C GLY A 300 -6.25 -15.44 12.69
N VAL A 301 -7.20 -15.72 11.80
CA VAL A 301 -7.29 -15.04 10.50
C VAL A 301 -7.64 -13.56 10.71
N GLU A 302 -6.76 -12.67 10.27
CA GLU A 302 -6.79 -11.22 10.53
C GLU A 302 -6.89 -10.86 12.03
N GLY A 303 -6.39 -11.74 12.90
CA GLY A 303 -6.53 -11.59 14.35
C GLY A 303 -5.41 -10.79 15.02
N ALA A 304 -4.34 -10.47 14.29
CA ALA A 304 -3.30 -9.53 14.74
C ALA A 304 -2.99 -8.53 13.62
N TRP A 305 -2.61 -7.33 14.03
CA TRP A 305 -2.27 -6.22 13.15
C TRP A 305 -1.12 -5.41 13.75
N VAL A 306 -0.44 -4.66 12.90
CA VAL A 306 0.67 -3.77 13.27
C VAL A 306 0.25 -2.35 12.95
N GLY A 307 0.48 -1.43 13.89
CA GLY A 307 0.40 0.01 13.68
C GLY A 307 1.66 0.67 14.22
N PHE A 308 1.99 1.84 13.69
CA PHE A 308 3.19 2.58 14.05
C PHE A 308 2.81 3.94 14.63
N LYS A 309 3.62 4.44 15.56
CA LYS A 309 3.66 5.85 15.91
C LYS A 309 5.01 6.41 15.50
N ILE A 310 5.00 7.33 14.55
CA ILE A 310 6.20 7.98 14.05
C ILE A 310 6.06 9.47 14.33
N ASP A 311 6.93 10.00 15.19
CA ASP A 311 6.90 11.39 15.64
C ASP A 311 5.51 11.84 16.12
N GLY A 312 4.85 10.97 16.88
CA GLY A 312 3.51 11.21 17.46
C GLY A 312 2.33 11.01 16.50
N LYS A 313 2.57 10.66 15.24
CA LYS A 313 1.51 10.40 14.23
C LYS A 313 1.25 8.90 14.09
N ASP A 314 -0.02 8.54 14.03
CA ASP A 314 -0.44 7.17 13.75
C ASP A 314 -0.20 6.86 12.25
N VAL A 315 0.55 5.80 11.99
CA VAL A 315 0.96 5.38 10.65
C VAL A 315 0.64 3.91 10.48
N GLY A 316 -0.06 3.57 9.40
CA GLY A 316 -0.39 2.21 9.04
C GLY A 316 0.67 1.55 8.17
N ALA A 317 0.65 0.21 8.12
CA ALA A 317 1.44 -0.55 7.15
C ALA A 317 0.69 -0.62 5.80
N PRO A 318 1.19 0.03 4.72
CA PRO A 318 0.52 -0.03 3.43
C PRO A 318 0.71 -1.38 2.72
N ASP A 319 1.79 -2.11 3.02
CA ASP A 319 2.03 -3.44 2.46
C ASP A 319 2.09 -4.50 3.57
N ARG A 320 1.72 -5.73 3.21
CA ARG A 320 1.59 -6.86 4.11
C ARG A 320 1.60 -8.18 3.35
N ALA A 321 1.92 -9.25 4.08
CA ALA A 321 1.91 -10.61 3.58
C ALA A 321 0.64 -10.91 2.76
N PRO A 322 0.76 -11.57 1.59
CA PRO A 322 -0.37 -11.85 0.70
C PRO A 322 -1.50 -12.68 1.31
N SER A 323 -1.30 -13.28 2.50
CA SER A 323 -2.28 -14.07 3.24
C SER A 323 -3.43 -13.25 3.87
N PHE A 324 -3.40 -11.92 3.77
CA PHE A 324 -4.52 -11.04 4.11
C PHE A 324 -5.54 -10.98 2.97
N THR A 325 -6.80 -10.72 3.32
CA THR A 325 -7.87 -10.64 2.32
C THR A 325 -7.58 -9.56 1.28
N SER A 326 -7.82 -9.91 0.01
CA SER A 326 -7.77 -8.99 -1.14
C SER A 326 -8.85 -9.36 -2.15
N ASN A 327 -9.25 -8.39 -2.96
CA ASN A 327 -10.08 -8.61 -4.13
C ASN A 327 -9.20 -9.24 -5.21
N VAL A 328 -9.31 -10.55 -5.41
CA VAL A 328 -8.42 -11.30 -6.30
C VAL A 328 -8.88 -11.29 -7.75
N TRP A 329 -7.94 -11.23 -8.69
CA TRP A 329 -8.20 -11.38 -10.12
C TRP A 329 -8.59 -12.82 -10.49
N GLU A 330 -7.74 -13.79 -10.14
CA GLU A 330 -7.86 -15.18 -10.59
C GLU A 330 -8.06 -16.21 -9.48
N SER A 331 -7.18 -16.24 -8.48
CA SER A 331 -7.21 -17.27 -7.43
C SER A 331 -7.37 -16.63 -6.06
N ARG A 332 -8.11 -17.31 -5.18
CA ARG A 332 -8.33 -16.86 -3.80
C ARG A 332 -7.01 -16.71 -3.05
N VAL A 333 -7.00 -15.78 -2.10
CA VAL A 333 -5.93 -15.73 -1.10
C VAL A 333 -6.06 -16.94 -0.19
N GLU A 334 -4.96 -17.69 -0.02
CA GLU A 334 -4.89 -18.72 1.01
C GLU A 334 -4.80 -18.06 2.38
N LYS A 335 -5.88 -18.22 3.17
CA LYS A 335 -6.01 -17.61 4.49
C LYS A 335 -5.02 -18.28 5.43
N SER A 336 -4.18 -17.48 6.09
CA SER A 336 -3.33 -17.94 7.19
C SER A 336 -3.86 -17.42 8.51
N SER A 337 -3.78 -18.20 9.58
CA SER A 337 -4.05 -17.77 10.96
C SER A 337 -2.78 -17.49 11.76
N LYS A 338 -1.61 -17.49 11.08
CA LYS A 338 -0.28 -17.42 11.70
C LYS A 338 0.73 -16.66 10.85
N ASN A 339 1.81 -16.21 11.48
CA ASN A 339 3.05 -15.76 10.85
C ASN A 339 2.87 -14.64 9.83
N TYR A 340 2.16 -13.57 10.19
CA TYR A 340 2.03 -12.39 9.34
C TYR A 340 3.30 -11.54 9.33
N THR A 341 3.55 -10.88 8.20
CA THR A 341 4.55 -9.83 8.09
C THR A 341 3.90 -8.57 7.56
N TYR A 342 4.19 -7.45 8.19
CA TYR A 342 3.78 -6.11 7.75
C TYR A 342 5.00 -5.33 7.32
N ASP A 343 4.84 -4.59 6.23
CA ASP A 343 5.92 -3.84 5.60
C ASP A 343 5.55 -2.36 5.59
N LEU A 344 6.40 -1.54 6.21
CA LEU A 344 6.27 -0.09 6.22
C LEU A 344 7.45 0.52 5.45
N PRO A 345 7.21 1.09 4.24
CA PRO A 345 8.21 1.90 3.56
C PRO A 345 8.65 3.07 4.44
N LEU A 346 9.97 3.29 4.53
CA LEU A 346 10.56 4.43 5.21
C LEU A 346 10.92 5.48 4.15
N THR A 347 10.30 6.66 4.23
CA THR A 347 10.46 7.74 3.25
C THR A 347 11.09 8.98 3.85
#